data_AF-A0A948IXG3-F1
#
_entry.id   AF-A0A948IXG3-F1
#
_cell.length_a   1.000
_cell.length_b   1.000
_cell.length_c   1.000
_cell.angle_alpha   90.00
_cell.angle_beta   90.00
_cell.angle_gamma   90.00
#
_symmetry.space_group_name_H-M   'P 1'
#
loop_
_entity.id
_entity.type
_entity.pdbx_description
1 polymer ?
#
loop_
_entity_poly.entity_id
_entity_poly.type
_entity_poly.pdbx_seq_one_letter_code
_entity_poly.pdbx_strand_id
1 'polypeptide(L)'
;MPDLITQCTGDPLEIRAHWEQCKICIPQIHLLCAPLLGNSKLNEDGSRSTVRLSLSARITCFRKALESVIVKRDSGELMTLAGHRRMVTELGGIPPDRLLYNLANELGIDWQNFACRMPDKSLIAKAAFRRAGGRGTPRELVSCGWQRARR
;
A
#
# COMPACT_ATOMS: atom_id res chain seq x y z
N MET A 1 -17.25 -19.45 -13.51
CA MET A 1 -17.19 -18.23 -12.69
C MET A 1 -17.12 -17.06 -13.66
N PRO A 2 -18.17 -16.23 -13.80
CA PRO A 2 -18.13 -15.11 -14.73
C PRO A 2 -17.19 -14.00 -14.19
N ASP A 3 -16.48 -13.36 -15.11
CA ASP A 3 -15.47 -12.33 -14.89
C ASP A 3 -16.01 -11.13 -14.09
N LEU A 4 -15.73 -11.15 -12.78
CA LEU A 4 -16.12 -10.12 -11.80
C LEU A 4 -15.38 -8.78 -11.96
N ILE A 5 -14.48 -8.65 -12.93
CA ILE A 5 -13.67 -7.43 -13.13
C ILE A 5 -14.32 -6.49 -14.16
N THR A 6 -15.30 -6.96 -14.94
CA THR A 6 -15.79 -6.26 -16.14
C THR A 6 -16.95 -5.28 -15.95
N GLN A 7 -17.44 -5.05 -14.72
CA GLN A 7 -18.61 -4.19 -14.48
C GLN A 7 -18.39 -3.02 -13.51
N CYS A 8 -17.14 -2.62 -13.24
CA CYS A 8 -16.89 -1.33 -12.61
C CYS A 8 -16.75 -0.27 -13.71
N THR A 9 -17.82 0.50 -13.94
CA THR A 9 -17.93 1.64 -14.88
C THR A 9 -16.94 2.77 -14.62
N GLY A 10 -16.15 2.68 -13.55
CA GLY A 10 -15.24 3.73 -13.10
C GLY A 10 -15.91 4.78 -12.22
N ASP A 11 -17.22 4.69 -11.97
CA ASP A 11 -17.93 5.56 -11.03
C ASP A 11 -17.53 5.22 -9.57
N PRO A 12 -16.93 6.16 -8.82
CA PRO A 12 -16.54 5.95 -7.43
C PRO A 12 -17.70 5.54 -6.49
N LEU A 13 -18.95 5.90 -6.80
CA LEU A 13 -20.12 5.60 -5.97
C LEU A 13 -20.65 4.19 -6.21
N GLU A 14 -20.68 3.72 -7.45
CA GLU A 14 -21.08 2.35 -7.79
C GLU A 14 -20.09 1.32 -7.23
N ILE A 15 -18.79 1.66 -7.30
CA ILE A 15 -17.72 0.88 -6.68
C ILE A 15 -17.98 0.74 -5.17
N ARG A 16 -18.31 1.83 -4.47
CA ARG A 16 -18.60 1.80 -3.03
C ARG A 16 -19.82 0.94 -2.68
N ALA A 17 -20.93 1.10 -3.40
CA ALA A 17 -22.17 0.36 -3.15
C ALA A 17 -21.99 -1.15 -3.38
N HIS A 18 -21.25 -1.52 -4.44
CA HIS A 18 -20.92 -2.92 -4.70
C HIS A 18 -20.00 -3.51 -3.62
N TRP A 19 -19.11 -2.70 -3.05
CA TRP A 19 -18.18 -3.13 -2.00
C TRP A 19 -18.83 -3.35 -0.64
N GLU A 20 -19.81 -2.53 -0.27
CA GLU A 20 -20.58 -2.69 0.97
C GLU A 20 -21.45 -3.98 0.91
N GLN A 21 -21.92 -4.38 -0.27
CA GLN A 21 -22.74 -5.58 -0.45
C GLN A 21 -21.93 -6.89 -0.46
N CYS A 22 -20.71 -6.90 -0.99
CA CYS A 22 -20.05 -8.17 -1.29
C CYS A 22 -19.43 -8.89 -0.07
N LYS A 23 -19.32 -8.26 1.13
CA LYS A 23 -18.63 -8.86 2.31
C LYS A 23 -17.28 -9.52 1.98
N ILE A 24 -16.61 -9.06 0.92
CA ILE A 24 -15.37 -9.66 0.46
C ILE A 24 -14.25 -9.17 1.38
N CYS A 25 -13.62 -10.10 2.12
CA CYS A 25 -12.43 -9.86 2.96
C CYS A 25 -11.15 -9.62 2.13
N ILE A 26 -11.24 -9.05 0.93
CA ILE A 26 -10.06 -8.53 0.24
C ILE A 26 -9.66 -7.25 0.97
N PRO A 27 -8.39 -7.05 1.35
CA PRO A 27 -7.94 -5.80 1.94
C PRO A 27 -8.37 -4.64 1.05
N GLN A 28 -9.20 -3.73 1.55
CA GLN A 28 -9.79 -2.66 0.71
C GLN A 28 -8.69 -1.79 0.09
N ILE A 29 -7.54 -1.72 0.75
CA ILE A 29 -6.34 -1.05 0.25
C ILE A 29 -5.82 -1.62 -1.06
N HIS A 30 -5.82 -2.95 -1.25
CA HIS A 30 -5.35 -3.52 -2.53
C HIS A 30 -6.21 -3.07 -3.69
N LEU A 31 -7.52 -2.90 -3.48
CA LEU A 31 -8.44 -2.40 -4.50
C LEU A 31 -8.26 -0.90 -4.74
N LEU A 32 -8.16 -0.10 -3.67
CA LEU A 32 -7.92 1.34 -3.76
C LEU A 32 -6.56 1.68 -4.39
N CYS A 33 -5.58 0.82 -4.19
CA CYS A 33 -4.22 0.96 -4.72
C CYS A 33 -3.98 0.15 -5.99
N ALA A 34 -4.93 -0.67 -6.46
CA ALA A 34 -4.79 -1.43 -7.72
C ALA A 34 -4.42 -0.52 -8.90
N PRO A 35 -5.03 0.68 -9.05
CA PRO A 35 -4.64 1.60 -10.12
C PRO A 35 -3.18 2.07 -10.04
N LEU A 36 -2.56 2.03 -8.85
CA LEU A 36 -1.15 2.36 -8.68
C LEU A 36 -0.22 1.33 -9.32
N LEU A 37 -0.65 0.07 -9.45
CA LEU A 37 0.17 -1.00 -10.04
C LEU A 37 0.21 -0.92 -11.57
N GLY A 38 -0.65 -0.09 -12.18
CA GLY A 38 -0.81 0.04 -13.62
C GLY A 38 -1.66 -1.09 -14.18
N ASN A 39 -2.58 -0.76 -15.09
CA ASN A 39 -3.34 -1.76 -15.82
C ASN A 39 -2.60 -2.06 -17.13
N SER A 40 -2.45 -3.35 -17.45
CA SER A 40 -2.05 -3.78 -18.78
C SER A 40 -3.31 -3.85 -19.63
N LYS A 41 -3.44 -2.94 -20.61
CA LYS A 41 -4.50 -2.99 -21.61
C LYS A 41 -4.03 -3.88 -22.75
N LEU A 42 -4.83 -4.89 -23.10
CA LEU A 42 -4.65 -5.64 -24.33
C LEU A 42 -5.23 -4.81 -25.47
N ASN A 43 -4.42 -4.54 -26.47
CA ASN A 43 -4.83 -3.83 -27.67
C ASN A 43 -5.44 -4.82 -28.68
N GLU A 44 -6.18 -4.31 -29.67
CA GLU A 44 -6.85 -5.15 -30.69
C GLU A 44 -5.87 -5.95 -31.56
N ASP A 45 -4.63 -5.47 -31.68
CA ASP A 45 -3.52 -6.16 -32.35
C ASP A 45 -2.85 -7.25 -31.48
N GLY A 46 -3.37 -7.50 -30.26
CA GLY A 46 -2.83 -8.46 -29.30
C GLY A 46 -1.62 -7.94 -28.49
N SER A 47 -1.15 -6.71 -28.75
CA SER A 47 -0.07 -6.10 -27.96
C SER A 47 -0.58 -5.67 -26.58
N ARG A 48 0.34 -5.53 -25.61
CA ARG A 48 0.02 -5.03 -24.26
C ARG A 48 0.55 -3.62 -24.09
N SER A 49 -0.33 -2.67 -23.78
CA SER A 49 0.04 -1.31 -23.38
C SER A 49 -0.14 -1.13 -21.88
N THR A 50 0.88 -0.59 -21.18
CA THR A 50 0.75 -0.29 -19.76
C THR A 50 0.22 1.13 -19.59
N VAL A 51 -1.01 1.28 -19.09
CA VAL A 51 -1.56 2.58 -18.76
C VAL A 51 -1.00 2.99 -17.39
N ARG A 52 -0.06 3.95 -17.39
CA ARG A 52 0.46 4.56 -16.16
C ARG A 52 -0.41 5.74 -15.77
N LEU A 53 -0.96 5.72 -14.56
CA LEU A 53 -1.67 6.87 -14.00
C LEU A 53 -0.76 8.10 -13.86
N SER A 54 -1.35 9.27 -14.08
CA SER A 54 -0.71 10.55 -13.74
C SER A 54 -0.30 10.58 -12.27
N LEU A 55 0.72 11.37 -11.93
CA LEU A 55 1.15 11.52 -10.53
C LEU A 55 0.00 12.00 -9.64
N SER A 56 -0.82 12.94 -10.12
CA SER A 56 -2.00 13.45 -9.40
C SER A 56 -3.00 12.34 -9.09
N ALA A 57 -3.33 11.49 -10.06
CA ALA A 57 -4.24 10.35 -9.84
C ALA A 57 -3.66 9.36 -8.82
N ARG A 58 -2.35 9.09 -8.89
CA ARG A 58 -1.67 8.21 -7.92
C ARG A 58 -1.70 8.77 -6.49
N ILE A 59 -1.46 10.07 -6.34
CA ILE A 59 -1.55 10.77 -5.06
C ILE A 59 -2.97 10.67 -4.50
N THR A 60 -3.99 10.88 -5.32
CA THR A 60 -5.40 10.79 -4.91
C THR A 60 -5.78 9.38 -4.45
N CYS A 61 -5.41 8.34 -5.21
CA CYS A 61 -5.63 6.96 -4.80
C CYS A 61 -4.96 6.64 -3.46
N PHE A 62 -3.70 7.06 -3.31
CA PHE A 62 -2.96 6.81 -2.08
C PHE A 62 -3.56 7.56 -0.87
N ARG A 63 -4.03 8.80 -1.05
CA ARG A 63 -4.72 9.56 0.02
C ARG A 63 -6.00 8.87 0.47
N LYS A 64 -6.86 8.45 -0.45
CA LYS A 64 -8.08 7.71 -0.12
C LYS A 64 -7.79 6.41 0.63
N ALA A 65 -6.75 5.69 0.21
CA ALA A 65 -6.31 4.49 0.91
C ALA A 65 -5.82 4.82 2.32
N LEU A 66 -5.01 5.88 2.49
CA LEU A 66 -4.54 6.33 3.80
C LEU A 66 -5.69 6.74 4.73
N GLU A 67 -6.67 7.49 4.24
CA GLU A 67 -7.88 7.86 4.97
C GLU A 67 -8.65 6.62 5.44
N SER A 68 -8.80 5.62 4.57
CA SER A 68 -9.45 4.35 4.92
C SER A 68 -8.75 3.65 6.10
N VAL A 69 -7.41 3.58 6.08
CA VAL A 69 -6.63 3.01 7.19
C VAL A 69 -6.83 3.80 8.48
N ILE A 70 -6.81 5.13 8.42
CA ILE A 70 -6.98 6.01 9.59
C ILE A 70 -8.35 5.77 10.23
N VAL A 71 -9.42 5.73 9.43
CA VAL A 71 -10.78 5.55 9.92
C VAL A 71 -10.98 4.18 10.55
N LYS A 72 -10.49 3.11 9.92
CA LYS A 72 -10.67 1.74 10.42
C LYS A 72 -9.69 1.36 11.52
N ARG A 73 -8.59 2.10 11.68
CA ARG A 73 -7.47 1.75 12.56
C ARG A 73 -6.92 0.34 12.28
N ASP A 74 -6.90 -0.10 11.03
CA ASP A 74 -6.50 -1.45 10.63
C ASP A 74 -4.99 -1.54 10.33
N SER A 75 -4.27 -2.29 11.16
CA SER A 75 -2.81 -2.47 11.04
C SER A 75 -2.39 -3.32 9.84
N GLY A 76 -3.21 -4.28 9.41
CA GLY A 76 -2.97 -5.10 8.22
C GLY A 76 -3.14 -4.31 6.92
N GLU A 77 -4.15 -3.43 6.89
CA GLU A 77 -4.33 -2.49 5.79
C GLU A 77 -3.19 -1.46 5.72
N LEU A 78 -2.68 -0.97 6.87
CA LEU A 78 -1.49 -0.10 6.89
C LEU A 78 -0.25 -0.78 6.31
N MET A 79 -0.02 -2.06 6.66
CA MET A 79 1.07 -2.86 6.10
C MET A 79 0.96 -3.01 4.57
N THR A 80 -0.27 -3.13 4.07
CA THR A 80 -0.55 -3.22 2.63
C THR A 80 -0.26 -1.88 1.94
N LEU A 81 -0.76 -0.78 2.50
CA LEU A 81 -0.58 0.57 1.96
C LEU A 81 0.91 0.95 1.88
N ALA A 82 1.68 0.56 2.89
CA ALA A 82 3.12 0.78 2.93
C ALA A 82 3.86 0.16 1.73
N GLY A 83 3.39 -0.98 1.20
CA GLY A 83 3.95 -1.59 -0.02
C GLY A 83 3.73 -0.74 -1.28
N HIS A 84 2.64 0.03 -1.33
CA HIS A 84 2.27 0.87 -2.47
C HIS A 84 2.92 2.26 -2.46
N ARG A 85 3.53 2.68 -1.35
CA ARG A 85 4.07 4.04 -1.19
C ARG A 85 5.14 4.42 -2.22
N ARG A 86 5.88 3.45 -2.79
CA ARG A 86 6.91 3.70 -3.83
C ARG A 86 6.34 4.33 -5.10
N MET A 87 5.02 4.25 -5.28
CA MET A 87 4.31 4.79 -6.42
C MET A 87 4.00 6.30 -6.28
N VAL A 88 4.29 6.90 -5.11
CA VAL A 88 4.04 8.32 -4.79
C VAL A 88 5.26 8.95 -4.09
N THR A 89 5.51 10.24 -4.33
CA THR A 89 6.68 10.97 -3.79
C THR A 89 6.34 11.73 -2.51
N GLU A 90 5.36 12.63 -2.58
CA GLU A 90 4.92 13.46 -1.46
C GLU A 90 3.41 13.64 -1.48
N LEU A 91 2.81 13.71 -0.29
CA LEU A 91 1.38 13.92 -0.09
C LEU A 91 1.19 15.23 0.65
N GLY A 92 0.91 16.30 -0.08
CA GLY A 92 0.78 17.65 0.51
C GLY A 92 2.10 18.15 1.12
N GLY A 93 3.23 17.91 0.46
CA GLY A 93 4.55 18.30 0.93
C GLY A 93 5.12 17.42 2.06
N ILE A 94 4.40 16.36 2.46
CA ILE A 94 4.87 15.42 3.48
C ILE A 94 5.25 14.09 2.82
N PRO A 95 6.46 13.54 3.09
CA PRO A 95 6.85 12.22 2.60
C PRO A 95 5.91 11.11 3.12
N PRO A 96 5.46 10.16 2.26
CA PRO A 96 4.63 9.04 2.65
C PRO A 96 5.20 8.24 3.82
N ASP A 97 6.53 8.05 3.83
CA ASP A 97 7.23 7.37 4.92
C ASP A 97 6.98 8.01 6.29
N ARG A 98 6.85 9.34 6.36
CA ARG A 98 6.60 10.07 7.62
C ARG A 98 5.16 9.89 8.09
N LEU A 99 4.20 9.90 7.16
CA LEU A 99 2.79 9.65 7.47
C LEU A 99 2.58 8.21 7.96
N LEU A 100 3.14 7.23 7.25
CA LEU A 100 3.10 5.82 7.64
C LEU A 100 3.79 5.58 8.99
N TYR A 101 4.91 6.27 9.25
CA TYR A 101 5.60 6.20 10.54
C TYR A 101 4.74 6.69 11.70
N ASN A 102 4.09 7.85 11.56
CA ASN A 102 3.24 8.41 12.61
C ASN A 102 2.06 7.47 12.89
N LEU A 103 1.37 7.03 11.83
CA LEU A 103 0.21 6.16 11.98
C LEU A 103 0.56 4.79 12.57
N ALA A 104 1.72 4.23 12.21
CA ALA A 104 2.19 2.96 12.79
C ALA A 104 2.52 3.07 14.28
N ASN A 105 2.98 4.23 14.76
CA ASN A 105 3.15 4.46 16.20
C ASN A 105 1.79 4.51 16.92
N GLU A 106 0.81 5.20 16.34
CA GLU A 106 -0.53 5.30 16.92
C GLU A 106 -1.24 3.93 16.99
N LEU A 107 -1.04 3.09 15.98
CA LEU A 107 -1.66 1.76 15.89
C LEU A 107 -0.89 0.66 16.65
N GLY A 108 0.23 1.01 17.32
CA GLY A 108 1.02 0.03 18.07
C GLY A 108 1.59 -1.10 17.22
N ILE A 109 1.93 -0.83 15.95
CA ILE A 109 2.38 -1.87 15.03
C ILE A 109 3.73 -2.45 15.45
N ASP A 110 3.90 -3.76 15.27
CA ASP A 110 5.20 -4.41 15.37
C ASP A 110 6.17 -3.88 14.30
N TRP A 111 7.17 -3.14 14.78
CA TRP A 111 8.16 -2.48 13.95
C TRP A 111 9.07 -3.44 13.19
N GLN A 112 9.31 -4.65 13.70
CA GLN A 112 10.15 -5.60 12.98
C GLN A 112 9.44 -6.08 11.72
N ASN A 113 8.20 -6.56 11.85
CA ASN A 113 7.38 -6.98 10.71
C ASN A 113 7.11 -5.84 9.73
N PHE A 114 6.87 -4.62 10.23
CA PHE A 114 6.58 -3.47 9.39
C PHE A 114 7.81 -2.98 8.63
N ALA A 115 8.98 -2.89 9.28
CA ALA A 115 10.22 -2.49 8.63
C ALA A 115 10.64 -3.44 7.52
N CYS A 116 10.36 -4.73 7.65
CA CYS A 116 10.69 -5.69 6.60
C CYS A 116 9.94 -5.40 5.30
N ARG A 117 8.79 -4.74 5.33
CA ARG A 117 8.06 -4.34 4.10
C ARG A 117 8.52 -2.99 3.55
N MET A 118 9.51 -2.38 4.18
CA MET A 118 9.98 -1.03 3.88
C MET A 118 11.43 -1.06 3.35
N PRO A 119 11.84 -0.11 2.51
CA PRO A 119 13.22 0.03 2.07
C PRO A 119 14.11 0.38 3.25
N ASP A 120 15.35 -0.08 3.17
CA ASP A 120 16.39 0.09 4.18
C ASP A 120 16.61 1.56 4.60
N LYS A 121 16.38 2.50 3.67
CA LYS A 121 16.58 3.95 3.91
C LYS A 121 15.37 4.66 4.51
N SER A 122 14.22 3.99 4.62
CA SER A 122 12.97 4.57 5.12
C SER A 122 13.06 4.99 6.59
N LEU A 123 12.23 5.95 7.01
CA LEU A 123 12.11 6.33 8.43
C LEU A 123 11.69 5.14 9.29
N ILE A 124 10.83 4.27 8.75
CA ILE A 124 10.32 3.08 9.43
C ILE A 124 11.44 2.06 9.64
N ALA A 125 12.26 1.75 8.63
CA ALA A 125 13.40 0.85 8.77
C ALA A 125 14.43 1.37 9.78
N LYS A 126 14.73 2.68 9.73
CA LYS A 126 15.62 3.33 10.71
C LYS A 126 15.07 3.30 12.13
N ALA A 127 13.76 3.42 12.31
CA ALA A 127 13.14 3.37 13.62
C ALA A 127 13.14 1.96 14.20
N ALA A 128 12.79 0.96 13.39
CA ALA A 128 12.88 -0.45 13.79
C ALA A 128 14.31 -0.84 14.18
N PHE A 129 15.31 -0.38 13.41
CA PHE A 129 16.72 -0.59 13.73
C PHE A 129 17.12 -0.02 15.09
N ARG A 130 16.71 1.22 15.37
CA ARG A 130 16.96 1.85 16.68
C ARG A 130 16.31 1.06 17.82
N ARG A 131 15.09 0.56 17.63
CA ARG A 131 14.37 -0.23 18.64
C ARG A 131 14.98 -1.62 18.87
N ALA A 132 15.59 -2.21 17.86
CA ALA A 132 16.30 -3.49 17.97
C ALA A 132 17.66 -3.40 18.68
N GLY A 133 18.02 -2.23 19.25
CA GLY A 133 19.29 -2.04 19.95
C GLY A 133 20.51 -1.93 19.04
N GLY A 134 20.31 -1.61 17.75
CA GLY A 134 21.39 -1.25 16.84
C GLY A 134 22.36 -2.37 16.44
N ARG A 135 22.04 -3.65 16.71
CA ARG A 135 22.86 -4.77 16.24
C ARG A 135 22.51 -5.11 14.80
N GLY A 136 23.46 -4.90 13.89
CA GLY A 136 23.34 -5.13 12.45
C GLY A 136 23.20 -3.85 11.62
N THR A 137 22.80 -3.96 10.36
CA THR A 137 22.42 -2.81 9.52
C THR A 137 20.89 -2.76 9.33
N PRO A 138 20.28 -1.59 9.07
CA PRO A 138 18.86 -1.51 8.70
C PRO A 138 18.50 -2.47 7.54
N ARG A 139 19.44 -2.66 6.62
CA ARG A 139 19.35 -3.63 5.52
C ARG A 139 19.26 -5.08 6.00
N GLU A 140 20.03 -5.46 7.02
CA GLU A 140 19.97 -6.81 7.59
C GLU A 140 18.64 -7.09 8.30
N LEU A 141 18.08 -6.10 9.00
CA LEU A 141 16.76 -6.23 9.61
C LEU A 141 15.67 -6.42 8.56
N VAL A 142 15.70 -5.61 7.50
CA VAL A 142 14.75 -5.72 6.38
C VAL A 142 14.90 -7.08 5.71
N SER A 143 16.13 -7.50 5.42
CA SER A 143 16.43 -8.78 4.76
C SER A 143 15.99 -9.99 5.59
N CYS A 144 16.15 -9.94 6.93
CA CYS A 144 15.76 -11.02 7.83
C CYS A 144 14.24 -11.25 7.88
N GLY A 145 13.41 -10.21 7.89
CA GLY A 145 11.95 -10.45 7.88
C GLY A 145 11.39 -10.74 6.49
N TRP A 146 12.05 -10.37 5.39
CA TRP A 146 11.72 -10.92 4.06
C TRP A 146 11.94 -12.44 4.01
N GLN A 147 12.95 -12.96 4.70
CA GLN A 147 13.21 -14.40 4.78
C GLN A 147 12.23 -15.13 5.71
N ARG A 148 11.75 -14.49 6.80
CA ARG A 148 10.71 -15.08 7.68
C ARG A 148 9.31 -15.04 7.09
N ALA A 149 8.92 -13.99 6.37
CA ALA A 149 7.58 -13.88 5.76
C ALA A 149 7.34 -14.80 4.54
N ARG A 150 8.36 -15.55 4.11
CA ARG A 150 8.31 -16.56 3.03
C ARG A 150 8.21 -18.00 3.54
N ARG A 151 8.20 -18.21 4.86
CA ARG A 151 7.94 -19.52 5.50
C ARG A 151 6.52 -19.52 6.03
#